data_AF-R6DPZ8-F1
#
_entry.id   AF-R6DPZ8-F1
#
_cell.length_a   1.000
_cell.length_b   1.000
_cell.length_c   1.000
_cell.angle_alpha   90.00
_cell.angle_beta   90.00
_cell.angle_gamma   90.00
#
_symmetry.space_group_name_H-M   'P 1'
#
loop_
_entity.id
_entity.type
_entity.pdbx_description
1 polymer ?
#
loop_
_entity_poly.entity_id
_entity_poly.type
_entity_poly.pdbx_seq_one_letter_code
_entity_poly.pdbx_strand_id
1 'polypeptide(L)'
;MANHCDFYEYKSSLFSAGHWCVLKDKEISSDVYKQFCEYASSAKNCPFRRKDSSSDCFLTTACVVAKNLPDDCYELKTLRAFRDSYIKGLANGEEIIKEYYDIAPKIIDAIEKEPNADCIFKKLFEELVQPCVHYIEQRQNEKAHALYEKTVLKLKEKYLK
;
A
#
# COMPACT_ATOMS: atom_id res chain seq x y z
N MET A 1 -5.64 -34.06 2.36
CA MET A 1 -4.82 -33.26 1.43
C MET A 1 -4.03 -32.26 2.26
N ALA A 2 -2.70 -32.27 2.18
CA ALA A 2 -1.87 -31.32 2.92
C ALA A 2 -2.12 -29.90 2.40
N ASN A 3 -2.55 -29.01 3.29
CA ASN A 3 -2.61 -27.57 3.01
C ASN A 3 -1.17 -27.08 2.83
N HIS A 4 -0.67 -27.14 1.60
CA HIS A 4 0.68 -26.66 1.30
C HIS A 4 0.68 -25.14 1.48
N CYS A 5 1.33 -24.68 2.53
CA CYS A 5 1.51 -23.26 2.77
C CYS A 5 2.75 -22.82 1.97
N ASP A 6 2.55 -22.31 0.76
CA ASP A 6 3.62 -21.96 -0.21
C ASP A 6 4.67 -20.96 0.32
N PHE A 7 4.39 -20.33 1.46
CA PHE A 7 5.19 -19.25 2.05
C PHE A 7 5.80 -19.60 3.41
N TYR A 8 5.79 -20.88 3.79
CA TYR A 8 6.25 -21.36 5.08
C TYR A 8 7.32 -22.45 4.93
N GLU A 9 8.34 -22.39 5.80
CA GLU A 9 9.39 -23.40 5.91
C GLU A 9 9.65 -23.71 7.38
N TYR A 10 9.76 -25.00 7.75
CA TYR A 10 10.19 -25.39 9.08
C TYR A 10 11.70 -25.55 9.10
N LYS A 11 12.40 -24.76 9.91
CA LYS A 11 13.86 -24.86 10.07
C LYS A 11 14.16 -25.47 11.43
N SER A 12 14.88 -26.59 11.42
CA SER A 12 15.39 -27.25 12.63
C SER A 12 16.90 -27.41 12.50
N SER A 13 17.62 -26.86 13.48
CA SER A 13 19.08 -26.94 13.62
C SER A 13 19.43 -27.47 15.01
N LEU A 14 20.70 -27.84 15.21
CA LEU A 14 21.20 -28.55 16.39
C LEU A 14 20.88 -27.85 17.74
N PHE A 15 20.58 -26.55 17.73
CA PHE A 15 20.28 -25.74 18.92
C PHE A 15 19.00 -24.87 18.81
N SER A 16 18.26 -24.93 17.70
CA SER A 16 17.03 -24.13 17.54
C SER A 16 16.11 -24.74 16.48
N ALA A 17 14.82 -24.80 16.78
CA ALA A 17 13.79 -25.23 15.85
C ALA A 17 12.62 -24.25 15.88
N GLY A 18 12.25 -23.72 14.71
CA GLY A 18 11.29 -22.62 14.61
C GLY A 18 10.55 -22.60 13.28
N HIS A 19 9.43 -21.87 13.28
CA HIS A 19 8.62 -21.65 12.10
C HIS A 19 9.18 -20.47 11.30
N TRP A 20 9.50 -20.67 10.01
CA TRP A 20 10.06 -19.62 9.15
C TRP A 20 9.06 -19.17 8.08
N CYS A 21 8.96 -17.86 7.87
CA CYS A 21 8.17 -17.29 6.79
C CYS A 21 9.08 -16.94 5.61
N VAL A 22 8.89 -17.60 4.46
CA VAL A 22 9.68 -17.40 3.24
C VAL A 22 9.40 -16.03 2.60
N LEU A 23 8.19 -15.50 2.76
CA LEU A 23 7.81 -14.21 2.15
C LEU A 23 8.45 -12.99 2.80
N LYS A 24 8.75 -13.05 4.10
CA LYS A 24 9.32 -11.93 4.86
C LYS A 24 10.71 -12.23 5.42
N ASP A 25 11.25 -13.39 5.07
CA ASP A 25 12.51 -13.93 5.56
C ASP A 25 12.74 -13.74 7.06
N LYS A 26 11.76 -14.19 7.86
CA LYS A 26 11.82 -14.06 9.33
C LYS A 26 11.19 -15.25 10.05
N GLU A 27 11.62 -15.45 11.30
CA GLU A 27 10.99 -16.38 12.22
C GLU A 27 9.61 -15.86 12.65
N ILE A 28 8.63 -16.76 12.68
CA ILE A 28 7.25 -16.49 13.10
C ILE A 28 6.89 -17.41 14.25
N SER A 29 5.94 -16.99 15.09
CA SER A 29 5.46 -17.86 16.17
C SER A 29 4.61 -19.00 15.63
N SER A 30 4.52 -20.08 16.40
CA SER A 30 3.67 -21.25 16.04
C SER A 30 2.20 -20.87 15.90
N ASP A 31 1.71 -19.86 16.63
CA ASP A 31 0.34 -19.36 16.54
C ASP A 31 0.04 -18.73 15.18
N VAL A 32 1.01 -18.00 14.61
CA VAL A 32 0.90 -17.42 13.27
C VAL A 32 0.80 -18.52 12.22
N TYR A 33 1.59 -19.58 12.35
CA TYR A 33 1.50 -20.75 11.47
C TYR A 33 0.10 -21.39 11.53
N LYS A 34 -0.42 -21.64 12.73
CA LYS A 34 -1.77 -22.22 12.90
C LYS A 34 -2.83 -21.34 12.26
N GLN A 35 -2.81 -20.05 12.57
CA GLN A 35 -3.84 -19.11 12.11
C GLN A 35 -3.85 -18.96 10.59
N PHE A 36 -2.69 -18.88 9.92
CA PHE A 36 -2.61 -18.47 8.51
C PHE A 36 -2.24 -19.59 7.52
N CYS A 37 -1.67 -20.70 7.99
CA CYS A 37 -1.30 -21.84 7.15
C CYS A 37 -2.18 -23.07 7.41
N GLU A 38 -2.51 -23.38 8.67
CA GLU A 38 -3.28 -24.59 9.02
C GLU A 38 -4.77 -24.41 8.71
N TYR A 39 -5.35 -23.26 9.10
CA TYR A 39 -6.72 -22.89 8.76
C TYR A 39 -6.77 -22.06 7.46
N ALA A 40 -7.04 -22.73 6.34
CA ALA A 40 -7.10 -22.13 4.99
C ALA A 40 -8.01 -20.88 4.88
N SER A 41 -8.97 -20.73 5.78
CA SER A 41 -9.91 -19.59 5.88
C SER A 41 -9.21 -18.24 5.98
N SER A 42 -8.04 -18.18 6.64
CA SER A 42 -7.30 -16.94 6.88
C SER A 42 -6.07 -16.79 5.99
N ALA A 43 -5.71 -17.81 5.20
CA ALA A 43 -4.58 -17.76 4.27
C ALA A 43 -4.71 -16.63 3.24
N LYS A 44 -5.94 -16.29 2.83
CA LYS A 44 -6.24 -15.15 1.95
C LYS A 44 -5.96 -13.79 2.60
N ASN A 45 -6.12 -13.66 3.91
CA ASN A 45 -5.90 -12.41 4.64
C ASN A 45 -4.60 -12.44 5.46
N CYS A 46 -3.64 -13.27 5.04
CA CYS A 46 -2.37 -13.40 5.72
C CYS A 46 -1.59 -12.07 5.62
N PRO A 47 -1.23 -11.42 6.75
CA PRO A 47 -0.49 -10.17 6.75
C PRO A 47 0.91 -10.33 6.13
N PHE A 48 1.41 -11.56 6.05
CA PHE A 48 2.69 -11.89 5.42
C PHE A 48 2.57 -12.14 3.90
N ARG A 49 1.38 -12.46 3.37
CA ARG A 49 1.10 -12.53 1.91
C ARG A 49 0.94 -11.16 1.28
N ARG A 50 0.52 -10.15 2.05
CA ARG A 50 0.66 -8.78 1.62
C ARG A 50 2.14 -8.55 1.41
N LYS A 51 2.53 -8.35 0.15
CA LYS A 51 3.88 -7.96 -0.23
C LYS A 51 4.26 -6.84 0.74
N ASP A 52 5.42 -6.94 1.40
CA ASP A 52 6.03 -5.74 2.01
C ASP A 52 6.46 -4.91 0.80
N SER A 53 5.50 -4.35 0.08
CA SER A 53 5.76 -3.13 -0.62
C SER A 53 5.85 -2.13 0.49
N SER A 54 7.01 -1.53 0.64
CA SER A 54 7.27 -0.29 1.38
C SER A 54 6.39 0.87 0.85
N SER A 55 5.12 0.62 0.55
CA SER A 55 4.22 1.39 -0.32
C SER A 55 2.75 1.06 -0.06
N ASP A 56 2.39 0.76 1.19
CA ASP A 56 1.01 1.00 1.66
C ASP A 56 0.79 2.51 1.62
N CYS A 57 0.52 3.00 0.41
CA CYS A 57 0.26 4.38 0.10
C CYS A 57 -1.25 4.56 0.00
N PHE A 58 -1.79 5.66 0.49
CA PHE A 58 -3.23 5.89 0.46
C PHE A 58 -3.80 5.88 -0.97
N LEU A 59 -2.96 6.11 -1.99
CA LEU A 59 -3.33 5.93 -3.40
C LEU A 59 -3.64 4.48 -3.75
N THR A 60 -2.78 3.53 -3.33
CA THR A 60 -2.98 2.09 -3.52
C THR A 60 -4.23 1.65 -2.78
N THR A 61 -4.37 2.03 -1.50
CA THR A 61 -5.55 1.72 -0.68
C THR A 61 -6.83 2.31 -1.28
N ALA A 62 -6.81 3.56 -1.73
CA ALA A 62 -7.95 4.20 -2.37
C ALA A 62 -8.39 3.47 -3.65
N CYS A 63 -7.44 3.02 -4.47
CA CYS A 63 -7.75 2.26 -5.69
C CYS A 63 -8.37 0.89 -5.39
N VAL A 64 -7.82 0.17 -4.42
CA VAL A 64 -8.32 -1.15 -4.02
C VAL A 64 -9.72 -1.04 -3.41
N VAL A 65 -9.94 -0.10 -2.49
CA VAL A 65 -11.23 0.11 -1.82
C VAL A 65 -12.30 0.64 -2.78
N ALA A 66 -11.93 1.57 -3.68
CA ALA A 66 -12.90 2.17 -4.60
C ALA A 66 -13.34 1.21 -5.70
N LYS A 67 -12.40 0.45 -6.28
CA LYS A 67 -12.69 -0.37 -7.46
C LYS A 67 -12.90 -1.87 -7.17
N ASN A 68 -12.67 -2.36 -5.94
CA ASN A 68 -12.64 -3.81 -5.65
C ASN A 68 -11.70 -4.59 -6.62
N LEU A 69 -10.73 -3.88 -7.22
CA LEU A 69 -9.85 -4.42 -8.24
C LEU A 69 -8.53 -4.87 -7.60
N PRO A 70 -7.82 -5.81 -8.24
CA PRO A 70 -6.46 -6.16 -7.83
C PRO A 70 -5.52 -4.95 -7.87
N ASP A 71 -4.48 -4.97 -7.04
CA ASP A 71 -3.42 -3.95 -6.79
C ASP A 71 -2.68 -3.34 -8.02
N ASP A 72 -3.10 -3.69 -9.24
CA ASP A 72 -2.45 -3.38 -10.52
C ASP A 72 -3.38 -2.66 -11.50
N CYS A 73 -4.30 -1.84 -10.97
CA CYS A 73 -5.19 -1.04 -11.81
C CYS A 73 -4.42 -0.03 -12.68
N TYR A 74 -5.02 0.33 -13.81
CA TYR A 74 -4.44 1.27 -14.77
C TYR A 74 -4.06 2.59 -14.12
N GLU A 75 -4.91 3.09 -13.22
CA GLU A 75 -4.70 4.35 -12.51
C GLU A 75 -3.43 4.32 -11.65
N LEU A 76 -3.18 3.22 -10.93
CA LEU A 76 -1.97 3.06 -10.13
C LEU A 76 -0.72 3.00 -11.01
N LYS A 77 -0.79 2.31 -12.15
CA LYS A 77 0.34 2.25 -13.09
C LYS A 77 0.66 3.63 -13.65
N THR A 78 -0.35 4.41 -14.02
CA THR A 78 -0.20 5.78 -14.51
C THR A 78 0.39 6.70 -13.44
N LEU A 79 -0.09 6.62 -12.20
CA LEU A 79 0.44 7.44 -11.10
C LEU A 79 1.87 7.06 -10.70
N ARG A 80 2.20 5.75 -10.68
CA ARG A 80 3.57 5.27 -10.41
C ARG A 80 4.53 5.74 -11.50
N ALA A 81 4.13 5.59 -12.77
CA ALA A 81 4.92 6.09 -13.91
C ALA A 81 5.11 7.61 -13.84
N PHE A 82 4.07 8.37 -13.48
CA PHE A 82 4.16 9.82 -13.30
C PHE A 82 5.14 10.20 -12.19
N ARG A 83 5.08 9.54 -11.04
CA ARG A 83 6.04 9.77 -9.94
C ARG A 83 7.48 9.49 -10.37
N ASP A 84 7.71 8.32 -10.98
CA ASP A 84 9.05 7.85 -11.31
C ASP A 84 9.68 8.61 -12.48
N SER A 85 8.86 9.22 -13.35
CA SER A 85 9.32 10.04 -14.48
C SER A 85 9.33 11.54 -14.18
N TYR A 86 8.18 12.11 -13.81
CA TYR A 86 8.02 13.55 -13.65
C TYR A 86 8.52 14.02 -12.30
N ILE A 87 8.02 13.46 -11.20
CA ILE A 87 8.39 13.92 -9.84
C ILE A 87 9.87 13.68 -9.58
N LYS A 88 10.38 12.50 -9.92
CA LYS A 88 11.83 12.20 -9.78
C LYS A 88 12.71 13.14 -10.60
N GLY A 89 12.21 13.68 -11.71
CA GLY A 89 12.92 14.65 -12.54
C GLY A 89 12.94 16.09 -11.99
N LEU A 90 12.18 16.39 -10.93
CA LEU A 90 12.18 17.69 -10.27
C LEU A 90 13.43 17.86 -9.41
N ALA A 91 13.88 19.11 -9.22
CA ALA A 91 15.06 19.43 -8.43
C ALA A 91 14.98 18.94 -6.96
N ASN A 92 13.76 18.88 -6.41
CA ASN A 92 13.43 18.39 -5.06
C ASN A 92 12.62 17.08 -5.09
N GLY A 93 12.62 16.37 -6.23
CA GLY A 93 11.78 15.21 -6.47
C GLY A 93 11.95 14.07 -5.46
N GLU A 94 13.20 13.76 -5.12
CA GLU A 94 13.51 12.68 -4.16
C GLU A 94 13.01 13.01 -2.75
N GLU A 95 13.10 14.28 -2.34
CA GLU A 95 12.63 14.74 -1.03
C GLU A 95 11.10 14.67 -0.94
N ILE A 96 10.40 15.10 -2.00
CA ILE A 96 8.93 14.98 -2.10
C ILE A 96 8.50 13.51 -2.01
N ILE A 97 9.18 12.62 -2.75
CA ILE A 97 8.87 11.19 -2.73
C ILE A 97 9.12 10.60 -1.34
N LYS A 98 10.22 10.97 -0.70
CA LYS A 98 10.55 10.50 0.65
C LYS A 98 9.52 10.97 1.68
N GLU A 99 9.21 12.26 1.71
CA GLU A 99 8.20 12.80 2.63
C GLU A 99 6.86 12.11 2.41
N TYR A 100 6.47 11.88 1.15
CA TYR A 100 5.26 11.15 0.83
C TYR A 100 5.23 9.75 1.47
N TYR A 101 6.30 8.98 1.33
CA TYR A 101 6.41 7.65 1.92
C TYR A 101 6.42 7.67 3.45
N ASP A 102 6.91 8.75 4.08
CA ASP A 102 6.93 8.91 5.53
C ASP A 102 5.54 9.26 6.11
N ILE A 103 4.72 10.03 5.37
CA ILE A 103 3.41 10.49 5.84
C ILE A 103 2.26 9.59 5.40
N ALA A 104 2.36 8.94 4.23
CA ALA A 104 1.29 8.12 3.67
C ALA A 104 0.79 7.01 4.61
N PRO A 105 1.64 6.16 5.23
CA PRO A 105 1.16 5.12 6.13
C PRO A 105 0.47 5.70 7.37
N LYS A 106 0.97 6.82 7.91
CA LYS A 106 0.35 7.49 9.07
C LYS A 106 -1.04 8.04 8.75
N ILE A 107 -1.22 8.57 7.54
CA ILE A 107 -2.53 9.05 7.05
C ILE A 107 -3.49 7.87 6.89
N ILE A 108 -3.03 6.73 6.34
CA ILE A 108 -3.86 5.52 6.21
C ILE A 108 -4.30 5.03 7.59
N ASP A 109 -3.36 4.85 8.52
CA ASP A 109 -3.66 4.42 9.89
C ASP A 109 -4.67 5.33 10.59
N ALA A 110 -4.66 6.63 10.28
CA ALA A 110 -5.63 7.59 10.79
C ALA A 110 -7.00 7.45 10.12
N ILE A 111 -7.05 7.28 8.79
CA ILE A 111 -8.30 7.08 8.05
C ILE A 111 -8.95 5.74 8.42
N GLU A 112 -8.19 4.67 8.60
CA GLU A 112 -8.70 3.34 8.96
C GLU A 112 -9.35 3.30 10.35
N LYS A 113 -9.00 4.25 11.23
CA LYS A 113 -9.65 4.41 12.55
C LYS A 113 -11.00 5.11 12.47
N GLU A 114 -11.33 5.73 11.34
CA GLU A 114 -12.62 6.39 11.15
C GLU A 114 -13.71 5.36 10.80
N PRO A 115 -14.93 5.49 11.35
CA PRO A 115 -16.03 4.57 11.07
C PRO A 115 -16.49 4.58 9.61
N ASN A 116 -16.06 5.57 8.82
CA ASN A 116 -16.37 5.75 7.41
C ASN A 116 -15.11 5.71 6.51
N ALA A 117 -14.07 4.98 6.91
CA ALA A 117 -12.82 4.79 6.17
C ALA A 117 -13.05 4.47 4.68
N ASP A 118 -13.92 3.51 4.36
CA ASP A 118 -14.26 3.14 2.98
C ASP A 118 -14.76 4.32 2.14
N CYS A 119 -15.64 5.15 2.71
CA CYS A 119 -16.17 6.33 2.04
C CYS A 119 -15.08 7.38 1.82
N ILE A 120 -14.15 7.53 2.75
CA ILE A 120 -13.02 8.46 2.62
C ILE A 120 -12.08 8.01 1.50
N PHE A 121 -11.74 6.72 1.44
CA PHE A 121 -10.91 6.16 0.38
C PHE A 121 -11.56 6.25 -1.01
N LYS A 122 -12.88 6.00 -1.10
CA LYS A 122 -13.65 6.22 -2.34
C LYS A 122 -13.60 7.67 -2.80
N LYS A 123 -13.82 8.62 -1.90
CA LYS A 123 -13.70 10.05 -2.23
C LYS A 123 -12.30 10.43 -2.67
N LEU A 124 -11.26 9.92 -2.01
CA LEU A 124 -9.88 10.15 -2.45
C LEU A 124 -9.64 9.59 -3.85
N PHE A 125 -10.21 8.43 -4.18
CA PHE A 125 -10.12 7.91 -5.54
C PHE A 125 -10.77 8.84 -6.57
N GLU A 126 -12.00 9.29 -6.30
CA GLU A 126 -12.78 10.14 -7.22
C GLU A 126 -12.21 11.57 -7.35
N GLU A 127 -11.76 12.17 -6.24
CA GLU A 127 -11.33 13.56 -6.18
C GLU A 127 -9.83 13.77 -6.45
N LEU A 128 -9.01 12.72 -6.30
CA LEU A 128 -7.56 12.80 -6.52
C LEU A 128 -7.11 11.86 -7.65
N VAL A 129 -7.37 10.56 -7.54
CA VAL A 129 -6.79 9.56 -8.45
C VAL A 129 -7.30 9.77 -9.88
N GLN A 130 -8.63 9.81 -10.07
CA GLN A 130 -9.22 10.01 -11.39
C GLN A 130 -8.80 11.32 -12.08
N PRO A 131 -8.89 12.50 -11.43
CA PRO A 131 -8.47 13.75 -12.06
C PRO A 131 -6.96 13.82 -12.29
N CYS A 132 -6.12 13.28 -11.40
CA CYS A 132 -4.67 13.20 -11.65
C CYS A 132 -4.36 12.37 -12.88
N VAL A 133 -4.96 11.18 -13.02
CA VAL A 133 -4.78 10.32 -14.21
C VAL A 133 -5.22 11.06 -15.46
N HIS A 134 -6.37 11.72 -15.43
CA HIS A 134 -6.86 12.51 -16.56
C HIS A 134 -5.90 13.65 -16.96
N TYR A 135 -5.32 14.37 -15.99
CA TYR A 135 -4.33 15.40 -16.28
C TYR A 135 -3.03 14.83 -16.85
N ILE A 136 -2.58 13.67 -16.35
CA ILE A 136 -1.38 12.98 -16.86
C ILE A 136 -1.59 12.55 -18.32
N GLU A 137 -2.76 11.99 -18.65
CA GLU A 137 -3.10 11.60 -20.03
C GLU A 137 -3.10 12.80 -20.99
N GLN A 138 -3.52 13.97 -20.51
CA GLN A 138 -3.44 15.23 -21.28
C GLN A 138 -2.05 15.87 -21.28
N ARG A 139 -1.02 15.22 -20.72
CA ARG A 139 0.33 15.76 -20.50
C ARG A 139 0.37 17.04 -19.66
N GLN A 140 -0.68 17.30 -18.88
CA GLN A 140 -0.78 18.42 -17.94
C GLN A 140 -0.17 18.04 -16.59
N ASN A 141 1.09 17.63 -16.62
CA ASN A 141 1.84 17.08 -15.48
C ASN A 141 1.92 18.06 -14.30
N GLU A 142 2.07 19.35 -14.56
CA GLU A 142 2.09 20.40 -13.52
C GLU A 142 0.77 20.49 -12.75
N LYS A 143 -0.37 20.39 -13.45
CA LYS A 143 -1.69 20.40 -12.81
C LYS A 143 -1.93 19.14 -11.99
N ALA A 144 -1.49 17.98 -12.51
CA ALA A 144 -1.55 16.72 -11.77
C ALA A 144 -0.72 16.80 -10.47
N HIS A 145 0.48 17.38 -10.54
CA HIS A 145 1.34 17.58 -9.39
C HIS A 145 0.73 18.53 -8.37
N ALA A 146 0.24 19.70 -8.80
CA ALA A 146 -0.38 20.68 -7.92
C ALA A 146 -1.63 20.14 -7.22
N LEU A 147 -2.46 19.36 -7.92
CA LEU A 147 -3.63 18.69 -7.31
C LEU A 147 -3.21 17.67 -6.26
N TYR A 148 -2.16 16.90 -6.56
CA TYR A 148 -1.60 15.90 -5.66
C TYR A 148 -1.05 16.54 -4.38
N GLU A 149 -0.16 17.52 -4.49
CA GLU A 149 0.42 18.22 -3.35
C GLU A 149 -0.65 18.87 -2.46
N LYS A 150 -1.61 19.56 -3.09
CA LYS A 150 -2.74 20.18 -2.37
C LYS A 150 -3.54 19.17 -1.56
N THR A 151 -3.74 17.96 -2.10
CA THR A 151 -4.52 16.92 -1.41
C THR A 151 -3.71 16.26 -0.30
N VAL A 152 -2.44 15.98 -0.54
CA VAL A 152 -1.51 15.48 0.48
C VAL A 152 -1.42 16.44 1.66
N LEU A 153 -1.27 17.75 1.39
CA LEU A 153 -1.22 18.78 2.41
C LEU A 153 -2.51 18.81 3.25
N LYS A 154 -3.68 18.78 2.59
CA LYS A 154 -4.98 18.70 3.30
C LYS A 154 -5.10 17.46 4.18
N LEU A 155 -4.64 16.31 3.71
CA LEU A 155 -4.67 15.07 4.50
C LEU A 155 -3.71 15.14 5.69
N LYS A 156 -2.51 15.69 5.49
CA LYS A 156 -1.53 15.94 6.54
C LYS A 156 -2.09 16.88 7.62
N GLU A 157 -2.70 18.00 7.22
CA GLU A 157 -3.36 18.95 8.15
C GLU A 157 -4.56 18.34 8.87
N LYS A 158 -5.25 17.38 8.25
CA LYS A 158 -6.43 16.75 8.84
C LYS A 158 -6.07 15.66 9.85
N TYR A 159 -5.07 14.84 9.54
CA TYR A 159 -4.79 13.60 10.29
C TYR A 159 -3.45 13.58 11.04
N LEU A 160 -2.48 14.42 10.67
CA LEU A 160 -1.13 14.44 11.24
C LEU A 160 -0.80 15.74 12.01
N LYS A 161 -1.83 16.40 12.56
CA LYS A 161 -1.70 17.61 13.38
C LYS A 161 -0.89 17.40 14.65
#